data_AF-A0A5K1DSM3-F1
#
_entry.id   AF-A0A5K1DSM3-F1
#
_cell.length_a   1.000
_cell.length_b   1.000
_cell.length_c   1.000
_cell.angle_alpha   90.00
_cell.angle_beta   90.00
_cell.angle_gamma   90.00
#
_symmetry.space_group_name_H-M   'P 1'
#
loop_
_entity.id
_entity.type
_entity.pdbx_description
1 polymer ?
#
loop_
_entity_poly.entity_id
_entity_poly.type
_entity_poly.pdbx_seq_one_letter_code
_entity_poly.pdbx_strand_id
1 'polypeptide(L)' 'APNAYYDDDEIIQNLESEVARSVKIKCSKCGQKGAALGCYAKTCRRSYHVPCAADTPNCRWDD' A
#
# COMPACT_ATOMS: atom_id res chain seq x y z
N ALA A 1 -3.08 3.35 -4.31
CA ALA A 1 -2.89 1.88 -4.25
C ALA A 1 -1.50 1.55 -4.83
N PRO A 2 -0.90 0.39 -4.49
CA PRO A 2 0.40 -0.01 -5.05
C PRO A 2 0.37 -0.08 -6.58
N ASN A 3 1.52 0.20 -7.21
CA ASN A 3 1.68 0.21 -8.66
C ASN A 3 2.20 -1.13 -9.24
N ALA A 4 2.35 -2.16 -8.41
CA ALA A 4 2.79 -3.48 -8.84
C ALA A 4 1.60 -4.28 -9.39
N TYR A 5 1.79 -4.95 -10.53
CA TYR A 5 0.77 -5.75 -11.20
C TYR A 5 1.42 -6.94 -11.93
N TYR A 6 0.64 -7.94 -12.28
CA TYR A 6 1.05 -9.02 -13.18
C TYR A 6 0.60 -8.68 -14.60
N ASP A 7 1.48 -8.86 -15.58
CA ASP A 7 1.12 -8.75 -17.00
C ASP A 7 0.48 -10.06 -17.53
N ASP A 8 0.18 -10.08 -18.83
CA ASP A 8 -0.48 -11.21 -19.50
C ASP A 8 0.33 -12.52 -19.46
N ASP A 9 1.66 -12.42 -19.25
CA ASP A 9 2.58 -13.55 -19.12
C ASP A 9 2.81 -13.96 -17.65
N GLU A 10 2.00 -13.45 -16.72
CA GLU A 10 2.14 -13.62 -15.27
C GLU A 10 3.48 -13.12 -14.69
N ILE A 11 4.14 -12.19 -15.39
CA ILE A 11 5.37 -11.56 -14.92
C ILE A 11 5.02 -10.35 -14.06
N ILE A 12 5.62 -10.28 -12.88
CA ILE A 12 5.40 -9.15 -11.98
C ILE A 12 6.14 -7.91 -12.46
N GLN A 13 5.39 -6.83 -12.66
CA GLN A 13 5.89 -5.53 -13.08
C GLN A 13 5.89 -4.53 -11.91
N ASN A 14 6.80 -3.57 -11.94
CA ASN A 14 6.93 -2.46 -10.96
C ASN A 14 7.19 -2.86 -9.49
N LEU A 15 7.45 -4.13 -9.19
CA LEU A 15 7.69 -4.58 -7.81
C LEU A 15 8.84 -3.81 -7.13
N GLU A 16 9.99 -3.71 -7.77
CA GLU A 16 11.18 -3.06 -7.19
C GLU A 16 10.94 -1.58 -6.91
N SER A 17 10.30 -0.88 -7.86
CA SER A 17 9.93 0.52 -7.71
C SER A 17 8.95 0.73 -6.54
N GLU A 18 7.99 -0.18 -6.37
CA GLU A 18 7.05 -0.14 -5.26
C GLU A 18 7.70 -0.42 -3.91
N VAL A 19 8.66 -1.34 -3.85
CA VAL A 19 9.47 -1.58 -2.66
C VAL A 19 10.27 -0.31 -2.31
N ALA A 20 10.99 0.26 -3.27
CA ALA A 20 11.79 1.48 -3.09
C ALA A 20 10.95 2.71 -2.71
N ARG A 21 9.70 2.79 -3.15
CA ARG A 21 8.73 3.81 -2.73
C ARG A 21 8.29 3.59 -1.28
N SER A 22 7.90 2.35 -0.94
CA SER A 22 7.30 2.02 0.36
C SER A 22 8.24 2.32 1.54
N VAL A 23 9.55 2.10 1.39
CA VAL A 23 10.55 2.36 2.44
C VAL A 23 10.63 3.84 2.85
N LYS A 24 10.14 4.77 2.03
CA LYS A 24 10.11 6.20 2.33
C LYS A 24 8.80 6.64 3.00
N ILE A 25 7.76 5.80 2.98
CA ILE A 25 6.39 6.15 3.39
C ILE A 25 6.10 5.63 4.79
N LYS A 26 5.58 6.50 5.65
CA LYS A 26 5.16 6.16 7.02
C LYS A 26 3.74 5.61 7.05
N CYS A 27 3.55 4.57 7.86
CA CYS A 27 2.25 4.03 8.19
C CYS A 27 1.46 5.01 9.05
N SER A 28 0.21 5.27 8.69
CA SER A 28 -0.69 6.19 9.40
C SER A 28 -1.21 5.60 10.71
N LYS A 29 -1.08 4.29 10.93
CA LYS A 29 -1.43 3.62 12.18
C LYS A 29 -0.26 3.56 13.16
N CYS A 30 0.88 2.98 12.74
CA CYS A 30 2.00 2.69 13.65
C CYS A 30 3.17 3.69 13.52
N GLY A 31 3.14 4.61 12.55
CA GLY A 31 4.18 5.63 12.34
C GLY A 31 5.48 5.13 11.69
N GLN A 32 5.68 3.82 11.55
CA GLN A 32 6.90 3.23 10.99
C GLN A 32 6.91 3.25 9.45
N LYS A 33 8.12 3.23 8.86
CA LYS A 33 8.33 3.19 7.40
C LYS A 33 7.93 1.85 6.78
N GLY A 34 7.80 1.79 5.45
CA GLY A 34 7.45 0.55 4.72
C GLY A 34 5.96 0.42 4.39
N ALA A 35 5.19 1.49 4.48
CA ALA A 35 3.74 1.45 4.27
C ALA A 35 3.39 1.51 2.77
N ALA A 36 3.34 0.34 2.13
CA ALA A 36 3.08 0.23 0.69
C ALA A 36 1.61 0.47 0.30
N LEU A 37 0.66 0.16 1.19
CA LEU A 37 -0.77 0.27 0.90
C LEU A 37 -1.24 1.72 1.06
N GLY A 38 -1.86 2.29 0.02
CA GLY A 38 -2.48 3.62 0.09
C GLY A 38 -4.01 3.52 0.17
N CYS A 39 -4.67 4.52 0.76
CA CYS A 39 -6.12 4.62 0.75
C CYS A 39 -6.68 4.65 -0.69
N TYR A 40 -7.87 4.07 -0.88
CA TYR A 40 -8.57 4.08 -2.16
C TYR A 40 -9.02 5.49 -2.58
N ALA A 41 -9.49 6.30 -1.62
CA ALA A 41 -9.91 7.68 -1.89
C ALA A 41 -8.72 8.53 -2.37
N LYS A 42 -8.80 9.04 -3.62
CA LYS A 42 -7.69 9.75 -4.29
C LYS A 42 -7.17 10.97 -3.53
N THR A 43 -8.00 11.62 -2.72
CA THR A 43 -7.62 12.78 -1.90
C THR A 43 -7.00 12.39 -0.55
N CYS A 44 -7.16 11.13 -0.12
CA CYS A 44 -6.64 10.64 1.15
C CYS A 44 -5.17 10.24 1.00
N ARG A 45 -4.29 10.91 1.73
CA ARG A 45 -2.84 10.64 1.72
C ARG A 45 -2.40 9.61 2.77
N ARG A 46 -3.33 8.89 3.38
CA ARG A 46 -3.00 7.87 4.38
C ARG A 46 -2.43 6.64 3.70
N SER A 47 -1.38 6.10 4.29
CA SER A 47 -0.73 4.86 3.87
C SER A 47 -0.57 3.92 5.06
N TYR A 48 -0.56 2.62 4.81
CA TYR A 48 -0.55 1.59 5.84
C TYR A 48 0.34 0.41 5.46
N HIS A 49 0.83 -0.31 6.46
CA HIS A 49 1.17 -1.72 6.26
C HIS A 49 -0.12 -2.52 6.08
N VAL A 50 -0.06 -3.65 5.39
CA VAL A 50 -1.21 -4.55 5.23
C VAL A 50 -1.85 -4.93 6.57
N PRO A 51 -1.11 -5.49 7.57
CA PRO A 51 -1.71 -5.80 8.87
C PRO A 51 -2.21 -4.56 9.61
N CYS A 52 -1.52 -3.42 9.48
CA CYS A 52 -1.94 -2.19 10.13
C CYS A 52 -3.31 -1.71 9.64
N ALA A 53 -3.56 -1.73 8.34
CA ALA A 53 -4.87 -1.37 7.81
C ALA A 53 -5.94 -2.39 8.25
N ALA A 54 -5.59 -3.67 8.41
CA ALA A 54 -6.56 -4.72 8.75
C ALA A 54 -7.12 -4.51 10.16
N ASP A 55 -6.26 -4.15 11.12
CA ASP A 55 -6.71 -3.77 12.47
C ASP A 55 -6.99 -2.27 12.63
N THR A 56 -7.19 -1.51 11.54
CA THR A 56 -7.73 -0.15 11.62
C THR A 56 -9.26 -0.21 11.57
N PRO A 57 -9.99 0.28 12.59
CA PRO A 57 -11.45 0.28 12.58
C PRO A 57 -12.00 0.99 11.34
N ASN A 58 -13.01 0.40 10.71
CA ASN A 58 -13.67 0.91 9.50
C ASN A 58 -12.78 0.99 8.25
N CYS A 59 -11.60 0.38 8.24
CA CYS A 59 -10.84 0.19 7.01
C CYS A 59 -11.48 -0.95 6.21
N ARG A 60 -12.10 -0.60 5.07
CA ARG A 60 -12.66 -1.57 4.11
C ARG A 60 -11.62 -1.94 3.06
N TRP A 61 -11.70 -3.17 2.59
CA TRP A 61 -10.72 -3.84 1.71
C TRP A 61 -11.35 -4.45 0.46
N ASP A 62 -12.67 -4.42 0.45
CA ASP A 62 -13.63 -4.92 -0.50
C ASP A 62 -13.95 -3.80 -1.51
N ASP A 63 -14.00 -4.17 -2.80
CA ASP A 63 -14.45 -3.32 -3.91
C ASP A 63 -15.99 -3.20 -3.94
#